data_AF-A0A2V9FVV7-F1
#
_entry.id   AF-A0A2V9FVV7-F1
#
_cell.length_a   1.000
_cell.length_b   1.000
_cell.length_c   1.000
_cell.angle_alpha   90.00
_cell.angle_beta   90.00
_cell.angle_gamma   90.00
#
_symmetry.space_group_name_H-M   'P 1'
#
loop_
_entity.id
_entity.type
_entity.pdbx_description
1 polymer ?
#
loop_
_entity_poly.entity_id
_entity_poly.type
_entity_poly.pdbx_seq_one_letter_code
_entity_poly.pdbx_strand_id
1 'polypeptide(L)'
;MASVTGFGGAFVRANDPESLYSWYERHLGLARSGGSFAFPASTQRAQVVFAFFGQDDAYFPREQKAMINLQVDDLDGVLDRLVDEGVTVDPKRESYDFGRFGWFTDPQGNRVELWQPVATDSAEPFSHYFCRATSDWVLTFIKSCEESVPTKTVIGNLRLANPAFVPASHQAN
;
A
#
# COMPACT_ATOMS: atom_id res chain seq x y z
N MET A 1 4.54 -23.04 15.34
CA MET A 1 3.58 -23.10 14.21
C MET A 1 4.09 -22.17 13.12
N ALA A 2 3.95 -22.56 11.85
CA ALA A 2 4.28 -21.68 10.73
C ALA A 2 3.20 -20.59 10.58
N SER A 3 3.59 -19.38 10.17
CA SER A 3 2.70 -18.24 9.92
C SER A 3 2.91 -17.69 8.51
N VAL A 4 1.88 -17.02 7.97
CA VAL A 4 2.00 -16.23 6.74
C VAL A 4 2.80 -14.96 7.05
N THR A 5 3.83 -14.68 6.24
CA THR A 5 4.78 -13.57 6.47
C THR A 5 4.60 -12.39 5.51
N GLY A 6 3.75 -12.52 4.48
CA GLY A 6 3.50 -11.45 3.51
C GLY A 6 2.77 -11.93 2.26
N PHE A 7 2.67 -11.04 1.27
CA PHE A 7 2.11 -11.34 -0.04
C PHE A 7 3.15 -11.96 -0.96
N GLY A 8 2.80 -13.08 -1.60
CA GLY A 8 3.61 -13.69 -2.67
C GLY A 8 3.30 -13.13 -4.07
N GLY A 9 2.14 -12.49 -4.24
CA GLY A 9 1.68 -11.93 -5.52
C GLY A 9 0.16 -11.84 -5.59
N ALA A 10 -0.35 -11.15 -6.61
CA ALA A 10 -1.76 -11.08 -6.94
C ALA A 10 -1.96 -11.59 -8.38
N PHE A 11 -2.94 -12.47 -8.58
CA PHE A 11 -3.22 -13.08 -9.86
C PHE A 11 -4.69 -12.89 -10.20
N VAL A 12 -4.95 -12.13 -11.26
CA VAL A 12 -6.31 -11.78 -11.69
C VAL A 12 -6.62 -12.52 -12.99
N ARG A 13 -7.86 -13.01 -13.12
CA ARG A 13 -8.32 -13.67 -14.35
C ARG A 13 -8.56 -12.63 -15.43
N ALA A 14 -8.20 -12.98 -16.66
CA ALA A 14 -8.46 -12.17 -17.84
C ALA A 14 -9.11 -13.04 -18.92
N ASN A 15 -10.06 -12.48 -19.66
CA ASN A 15 -10.69 -13.15 -20.81
C ASN A 15 -9.69 -13.35 -21.95
N ASP A 16 -8.87 -12.32 -22.21
CA ASP A 16 -7.72 -12.37 -23.12
C ASP A 16 -6.47 -11.82 -22.40
N PRO A 17 -5.64 -12.69 -21.81
CA PRO A 17 -4.46 -12.28 -21.07
C PRO A 17 -3.42 -11.53 -21.90
N GLU A 18 -3.16 -11.94 -23.15
CA GLU A 18 -2.11 -11.32 -23.96
C GLU A 18 -2.49 -9.91 -24.41
N SER A 19 -3.75 -9.71 -24.82
CA SER A 19 -4.26 -8.38 -25.14
C SER A 19 -4.25 -7.48 -23.90
N LEU A 20 -4.62 -8.02 -22.72
CA LEU A 20 -4.59 -7.24 -21.49
C LEU A 20 -3.15 -6.87 -21.09
N TYR A 21 -2.20 -7.82 -21.15
CA TYR A 21 -0.79 -7.51 -20.91
C TYR A 21 -0.28 -6.41 -21.82
N SER A 22 -0.50 -6.55 -23.13
CA SER A 22 -0.08 -5.56 -24.13
C SER A 22 -0.67 -4.17 -23.85
N TRP A 23 -1.92 -4.13 -23.37
CA TRP A 23 -2.58 -2.88 -22.98
C TRP A 23 -1.88 -2.24 -21.77
N TYR A 24 -1.65 -3.00 -20.69
CA TYR A 24 -0.96 -2.46 -19.50
C TYR A 24 0.48 -2.03 -19.79
N GLU A 25 1.22 -2.78 -20.62
CA GLU A 25 2.56 -2.40 -21.06
C GLU A 25 2.56 -1.07 -21.82
N ARG A 26 1.59 -0.89 -22.74
CA ARG A 26 1.45 0.33 -23.53
C ARG A 26 1.07 1.54 -22.70
N HIS A 27 0.04 1.41 -21.86
CA HIS A 27 -0.61 2.54 -21.21
C HIS A 27 0.05 2.93 -19.88
N LEU A 28 0.58 1.95 -19.14
CA LEU A 28 1.21 2.17 -17.83
C LEU A 28 2.73 2.02 -17.84
N GLY A 29 3.33 1.64 -18.97
CA GLY A 29 4.79 1.47 -19.09
C GLY A 29 5.33 0.29 -18.27
N LEU A 30 4.48 -0.67 -17.91
CA LEU A 30 4.91 -1.86 -17.19
C LEU A 30 5.75 -2.76 -18.11
N ALA A 31 6.72 -3.45 -17.54
CA ALA A 31 7.55 -4.42 -18.26
C ALA A 31 7.23 -5.84 -17.79
N ARG A 32 6.65 -6.66 -18.67
CA ARG A 32 6.37 -8.06 -18.35
C ARG A 32 7.65 -8.88 -18.36
N SER A 33 7.84 -9.72 -17.35
CA SER A 33 8.91 -10.72 -17.28
C SER A 33 8.38 -12.02 -16.72
N GLY A 34 8.71 -13.14 -17.36
CA GLY A 34 8.24 -14.47 -16.95
C GLY A 34 6.72 -14.62 -16.89
N GLY A 35 5.97 -13.84 -17.68
CA GLY A 35 4.50 -13.85 -17.67
C GLY A 35 3.85 -13.09 -16.51
N SER A 36 4.57 -12.15 -15.89
CA SER A 36 4.04 -11.29 -14.81
C SER A 36 4.64 -9.88 -14.85
N PHE A 37 3.99 -8.93 -14.18
CA PHE A 37 4.61 -7.66 -13.82
C PHE A 37 5.22 -7.79 -12.43
N ALA A 38 6.48 -7.36 -12.29
CA ALA A 38 7.19 -7.37 -11.02
C ALA A 38 7.60 -5.96 -10.63
N PHE A 39 7.41 -5.64 -9.36
CA PHE A 39 7.76 -4.34 -8.79
C PHE A 39 8.89 -4.56 -7.77
N PRO A 40 10.11 -4.07 -8.05
CA PRO A 40 11.23 -4.20 -7.12
C PRO A 40 10.93 -3.57 -5.75
N ALA A 41 11.38 -4.21 -4.67
CA ALA A 41 11.19 -3.68 -3.33
C ALA A 41 11.80 -2.27 -3.14
N SER A 42 12.86 -1.94 -3.90
CA SER A 42 13.48 -0.60 -3.88
C SER A 42 12.61 0.49 -4.50
N THR A 43 11.62 0.13 -5.33
CA THR A 43 10.69 1.07 -5.97
C THR A 43 9.29 1.00 -5.36
N GLN A 44 9.03 0.08 -4.44
CA GLN A 44 7.76 -0.04 -3.74
C GLN A 44 7.82 0.60 -2.35
N ARG A 45 6.70 1.17 -1.90
CA ARG A 45 6.49 1.39 -0.47
C ARG A 45 6.46 0.07 0.29
N ALA A 46 6.94 0.09 1.53
CA ALA A 46 7.15 -1.10 2.37
C ALA A 46 5.86 -1.76 2.89
N GLN A 47 4.68 -1.43 2.35
CA GLN A 47 3.41 -1.98 2.78
C GLN A 47 2.48 -2.26 1.59
N VAL A 48 1.81 -3.41 1.65
CA VAL A 48 0.75 -3.82 0.72
C VAL A 48 -0.55 -3.90 1.51
N VAL A 49 -1.62 -3.30 0.98
CA VAL A 49 -2.94 -3.33 1.58
C VAL A 49 -3.72 -4.53 1.05
N PHE A 50 -4.40 -5.23 1.95
CA PHE A 50 -5.32 -6.30 1.62
C PHE A 50 -6.58 -6.16 2.45
N ALA A 51 -7.70 -5.98 1.76
CA ALA A 51 -8.97 -5.64 2.37
C ALA A 51 -10.10 -6.44 1.72
N PHE A 52 -11.13 -6.71 2.52
CA PHE A 52 -12.36 -7.35 2.05
C PHE A 52 -13.46 -6.31 1.93
N PHE A 53 -14.20 -6.38 0.83
CA PHE A 53 -15.38 -5.56 0.58
C PHE A 53 -16.64 -6.41 0.68
N GLY A 54 -17.74 -5.80 1.11
CA GLY A 54 -19.04 -6.47 1.11
C GLY A 54 -19.48 -6.82 -0.31
N GLN A 55 -20.24 -7.90 -0.48
CA GLN A 55 -20.77 -8.29 -1.80
C GLN A 55 -21.65 -7.21 -2.45
N ASP A 56 -22.25 -6.34 -1.62
CA ASP A 56 -23.13 -5.26 -2.05
C ASP A 56 -22.45 -3.89 -2.15
N ASP A 57 -21.15 -3.82 -1.88
CA ASP A 57 -20.40 -2.57 -1.95
C ASP A 57 -20.35 -2.05 -3.39
N ALA A 58 -20.43 -0.71 -3.53
CA ALA A 58 -20.43 -0.02 -4.82
C ALA A 58 -19.05 0.53 -5.21
N TYR A 59 -18.00 0.27 -4.42
CA TYR A 59 -16.66 0.80 -4.62
C TYR A 59 -16.02 0.38 -5.95
N PHE A 60 -16.31 -0.83 -6.42
CA PHE A 60 -15.94 -1.34 -7.74
C PHE A 60 -17.05 -2.25 -8.29
N PRO A 61 -17.07 -2.55 -9.60
CA PRO A 61 -18.12 -3.37 -10.22
C PRO A 61 -18.32 -4.72 -9.50
N ARG A 62 -19.57 -5.12 -9.26
CA ARG A 62 -19.93 -6.34 -8.50
C ARG A 62 -19.46 -7.64 -9.18
N GLU A 63 -19.35 -7.57 -10.50
CA GLU A 63 -18.88 -8.65 -11.37
C GLU A 63 -17.37 -8.85 -11.24
N GLN A 64 -16.63 -7.77 -10.96
CA GLN A 64 -15.20 -7.80 -10.70
C GLN A 64 -14.95 -8.43 -9.32
N LYS A 65 -14.09 -9.45 -9.27
CA LYS A 65 -13.86 -10.23 -8.02
C LYS A 65 -12.70 -9.72 -7.18
N ALA A 66 -11.82 -8.92 -7.77
CA ALA A 66 -10.72 -8.26 -7.10
C ALA A 66 -10.39 -6.96 -7.84
N MET A 67 -10.10 -5.91 -7.09
CA MET A 67 -9.55 -4.68 -7.64
C MET A 67 -8.04 -4.62 -7.39
N ILE A 68 -7.29 -4.16 -8.38
CA ILE A 68 -5.85 -3.90 -8.25
C ILE A 68 -5.66 -2.43 -7.88
N ASN A 69 -4.83 -2.17 -6.89
CA ASN A 69 -4.33 -0.84 -6.53
C ASN A 69 -2.85 -0.75 -6.92
N LEU A 70 -2.49 0.21 -7.78
CA LEU A 70 -1.12 0.42 -8.27
C LEU A 70 -0.53 1.73 -7.72
N GLN A 71 0.74 1.68 -7.32
CA GLN A 71 1.50 2.87 -6.92
C GLN A 71 1.95 3.66 -8.15
N VAL A 72 1.78 4.98 -8.09
CA VAL A 72 2.28 5.92 -9.12
C VAL A 72 2.99 7.10 -8.45
N ASP A 73 3.98 7.65 -9.13
CA ASP A 73 4.74 8.83 -8.68
C ASP A 73 4.04 10.15 -9.06
N ASP A 74 3.33 10.16 -10.19
CA ASP A 74 2.51 11.26 -10.69
C ASP A 74 1.11 10.77 -11.09
N LEU A 75 0.13 10.93 -10.19
CA LEU A 75 -1.25 10.48 -10.42
C LEU A 75 -1.91 11.20 -11.59
N ASP A 76 -1.79 12.52 -11.63
CA ASP A 76 -2.47 13.34 -12.63
C ASP A 76 -1.83 13.12 -14.00
N GLY A 77 -0.48 13.08 -14.08
CA GLY A 77 0.22 12.81 -15.32
C GLY A 77 -0.08 11.43 -15.93
N VAL A 78 -0.30 10.40 -15.10
CA VAL A 78 -0.76 9.09 -15.59
C VAL A 78 -2.21 9.17 -16.07
N LEU A 79 -3.11 9.76 -15.30
CA LEU A 79 -4.53 9.81 -15.64
C LEU A 79 -4.82 10.70 -16.85
N ASP A 80 -4.13 11.83 -16.99
CA ASP A 80 -4.25 12.72 -18.14
C ASP A 80 -3.80 12.02 -19.43
N ARG A 81 -2.68 11.29 -19.38
CA ARG A 81 -2.22 10.47 -20.51
C ARG A 81 -3.25 9.39 -20.89
N LEU A 82 -3.83 8.72 -19.90
CA LEU A 82 -4.86 7.72 -20.13
C LEU A 82 -6.10 8.34 -20.81
N VAL A 83 -6.51 9.54 -20.39
CA VAL A 83 -7.59 10.29 -21.06
C VAL A 83 -7.24 10.60 -22.51
N ASP A 84 -6.04 11.12 -22.77
CA ASP A 84 -5.56 11.46 -24.12
C ASP A 84 -5.50 10.23 -25.05
N GLU A 85 -5.24 9.06 -24.47
CA GLU A 85 -5.20 7.77 -25.17
C GLU A 85 -6.59 7.09 -25.30
N GLY A 86 -7.66 7.76 -24.84
CA GLY A 86 -9.05 7.30 -24.97
C GLY A 86 -9.49 6.28 -23.93
N VAL A 87 -8.76 6.16 -22.82
CA VAL A 87 -9.12 5.28 -21.70
C VAL A 87 -10.22 5.93 -20.87
N THR A 88 -11.15 5.11 -20.37
CA THR A 88 -12.21 5.60 -19.47
C THR A 88 -11.61 5.88 -18.09
N VAL A 89 -11.44 7.15 -17.76
CA VAL A 89 -10.94 7.62 -16.46
C VAL A 89 -12.09 8.18 -15.64
N ASP A 90 -12.17 7.79 -14.38
CA ASP A 90 -13.12 8.39 -13.44
C ASP A 90 -12.68 9.83 -13.15
N PRO A 91 -13.54 10.86 -13.27
CA PRO A 91 -13.16 12.24 -12.95
C PRO A 91 -12.90 12.45 -11.45
N LYS A 92 -13.39 11.55 -10.58
CA LYS A 92 -13.22 11.64 -9.14
C LYS A 92 -11.75 11.50 -8.74
N ARG A 93 -11.32 12.34 -7.80
CA ARG A 93 -10.03 12.25 -7.11
C ARG A 93 -10.29 12.29 -5.62
N GLU A 94 -9.54 11.49 -4.88
CA GLU A 94 -9.54 11.54 -3.42
C GLU A 94 -8.14 11.87 -2.91
N SER A 95 -8.07 12.54 -1.77
CA SER A 95 -6.81 12.95 -1.15
C SER A 95 -6.93 12.77 0.35
N TYR A 96 -5.95 12.08 0.91
CA TYR A 96 -5.84 11.75 2.32
C TYR A 96 -4.40 11.99 2.78
N ASP A 97 -4.17 11.95 4.09
CA ASP A 97 -2.85 12.18 4.68
C ASP A 97 -1.79 11.14 4.23
N PHE A 98 -2.21 9.99 3.72
CA PHE A 98 -1.33 8.94 3.19
C PHE A 98 -1.21 8.94 1.66
N GLY A 99 -1.92 9.81 0.93
CA GLY A 99 -1.75 9.97 -0.51
C GLY A 99 -3.03 10.32 -1.27
N ARG A 100 -2.90 10.32 -2.59
CA ARG A 100 -3.96 10.67 -3.54
C ARG A 100 -4.41 9.45 -4.32
N PHE A 101 -5.70 9.40 -4.66
CA PHE A 101 -6.30 8.28 -5.37
C PHE A 101 -7.04 8.75 -6.62
N GLY A 102 -6.99 7.91 -7.64
CA GLY A 102 -7.74 8.05 -8.88
C GLY A 102 -8.01 6.68 -9.48
N TRP A 103 -8.90 6.62 -10.46
CA TRP A 103 -9.34 5.34 -11.03
C TRP A 103 -9.51 5.44 -12.54
N PHE A 104 -9.30 4.31 -13.20
CA PHE A 104 -9.64 4.12 -14.60
C PHE A 104 -10.28 2.75 -14.80
N THR A 105 -10.85 2.52 -15.99
CA THR A 105 -11.42 1.25 -16.40
C THR A 105 -10.60 0.66 -17.55
N ASP A 106 -10.13 -0.58 -17.37
CA ASP A 106 -9.38 -1.31 -18.40
C ASP A 106 -10.32 -1.85 -19.51
N PRO A 107 -9.77 -2.40 -20.62
CA PRO A 107 -10.58 -2.89 -21.74
C PRO A 107 -11.53 -4.04 -21.41
N GLN A 108 -11.36 -4.70 -20.26
CA GLN A 108 -12.23 -5.78 -19.81
C GLN A 108 -13.28 -5.30 -18.79
N GLY A 109 -13.36 -3.99 -18.55
CA GLY A 109 -14.33 -3.40 -17.62
C GLY A 109 -13.88 -3.45 -16.16
N ASN A 110 -12.63 -3.82 -15.87
CA ASN A 110 -12.13 -3.79 -14.50
C ASN A 110 -11.86 -2.35 -14.11
N ARG A 111 -12.39 -1.92 -12.96
CA ARG A 111 -11.93 -0.71 -12.29
C ARG A 111 -10.55 -0.98 -11.71
N VAL A 112 -9.62 -0.06 -11.94
CA VAL A 112 -8.25 -0.10 -11.42
C VAL A 112 -8.02 1.17 -10.62
N GLU A 113 -7.43 1.03 -9.45
CA GLU A 113 -7.11 2.14 -8.57
C GLU A 113 -5.63 2.51 -8.72
N LEU A 114 -5.37 3.80 -8.86
CA LEU A 114 -4.04 4.38 -8.79
C LEU A 114 -3.90 5.13 -7.47
N TRP A 115 -2.78 4.92 -6.80
CA TRP A 115 -2.44 5.58 -5.55
C TRP A 115 -1.09 6.26 -5.68
N GLN A 116 -1.07 7.58 -5.48
CA GLN A 116 0.15 8.35 -5.32
C GLN A 116 0.41 8.56 -3.83
N PRO A 117 1.41 7.88 -3.24
CA PRO A 117 1.75 8.07 -1.84
C PRO A 117 2.25 9.50 -1.61
N VAL A 118 2.01 10.04 -0.41
CA VAL A 118 2.69 11.28 0.01
C VAL A 118 4.21 11.11 -0.08
N ALA A 119 4.92 12.09 -0.62
CA ALA A 119 6.38 12.08 -0.61
C ALA A 119 6.83 12.05 0.86
N THR A 120 7.53 10.98 1.25
CA THR A 120 8.04 10.89 2.62
C THR A 120 9.46 11.42 2.62
N ASP A 121 9.65 12.64 3.10
CA ASP A 121 10.96 13.07 3.55
C ASP A 121 11.32 12.23 4.79
N SER A 122 12.13 11.19 4.59
CA SER A 122 12.76 10.35 5.61
C SER A 122 11.84 9.62 6.62
N ALA A 123 11.81 8.29 6.50
CA ALA A 123 11.82 7.32 7.61
C ALA A 123 10.73 7.36 8.72
N GLU A 124 9.62 8.06 8.59
CA GLU A 124 8.50 7.86 9.53
C GLU A 124 7.63 6.65 9.10
N PRO A 125 7.38 5.67 9.99
CA PRO A 125 6.60 4.49 9.65
C PRO A 125 5.15 4.86 9.34
N PHE A 126 4.65 4.32 8.21
CA PHE A 126 3.27 4.46 7.71
C PHE A 126 2.16 4.16 8.73
N SER A 127 2.51 3.50 9.85
CA SER A 127 1.63 3.15 10.96
C SER A 127 0.85 4.33 11.56
N HIS A 128 1.30 5.57 11.42
CA HIS A 128 0.60 6.73 11.99
C HIS A 128 -0.48 7.34 11.08
N TYR A 129 -0.42 7.10 9.77
CA TYR A 129 -1.26 7.85 8.81
C TYR A 129 -2.65 7.24 8.58
N PHE A 130 -2.82 5.93 8.78
CA PHE A 130 -4.11 5.27 8.55
C PHE A 130 -5.10 5.38 9.72
N CYS A 131 -4.68 5.92 10.87
CA CYS A 131 -5.48 5.93 12.11
C CYS A 131 -6.35 7.19 12.30
N ARG A 132 -6.24 8.18 11.41
CA ARG A 132 -6.87 9.50 11.62
C ARG A 132 -7.48 10.09 10.34
N ALA A 133 -8.46 9.42 9.75
CA ALA A 133 -9.33 10.08 8.77
C ALA A 133 -10.73 9.43 8.72
N THR A 134 -11.70 10.11 9.30
CA THR A 134 -13.15 10.02 9.05
C THR A 134 -13.42 10.49 7.61
N SER A 135 -14.30 9.92 6.79
CA SER A 135 -15.69 9.52 7.00
C SER A 135 -16.18 8.55 5.92
N ASP A 136 -17.17 7.74 6.29
CA ASP A 136 -18.04 6.84 5.51
C ASP A 136 -17.49 5.50 4.98
N TRP A 137 -17.64 4.51 5.89
CA TRP A 137 -17.96 3.09 5.69
C TRP A 137 -16.89 2.06 5.30
N VAL A 138 -15.80 2.41 4.61
CA VAL A 138 -14.69 1.45 4.37
C VAL A 138 -13.98 1.03 5.70
N LEU A 139 -14.25 1.73 6.79
CA LEU A 139 -13.51 1.62 8.06
C LEU A 139 -14.11 0.68 9.13
N THR A 140 -15.29 0.07 8.94
CA THR A 140 -15.88 -0.79 10.00
C THR A 140 -15.05 -2.04 10.28
N PHE A 141 -14.30 -2.55 9.29
CA PHE A 141 -13.46 -3.74 9.46
C PHE A 141 -12.16 -3.47 10.22
N ILE A 142 -11.64 -2.23 10.21
CA ILE A 142 -10.35 -1.88 10.82
C ILE A 142 -10.49 -1.53 12.31
N LYS A 143 -11.70 -1.20 12.77
CA LYS A 143 -11.97 -0.75 14.15
C LYS A 143 -11.82 -1.80 15.25
N SER A 144 -11.59 -3.08 14.95
CA SER A 144 -11.33 -4.10 15.98
C SER A 144 -9.86 -4.17 16.43
N CYS A 145 -8.94 -3.44 15.79
CA CYS A 145 -7.52 -3.47 16.15
C CYS A 145 -7.16 -2.58 17.37
N GLU A 146 -8.10 -1.78 17.89
CA GLU A 146 -7.85 -0.80 18.95
C GLU A 146 -7.67 -1.42 20.36
N GLU A 147 -8.14 -2.64 20.61
CA GLU A 147 -8.14 -3.18 21.98
C GLU A 147 -6.84 -3.87 22.45
N SER A 148 -5.77 -3.94 21.65
CA SER A 148 -4.65 -4.85 21.97
C SER A 148 -3.22 -4.29 21.98
N VAL A 149 -2.99 -2.97 21.94
CA VAL A 149 -1.62 -2.43 22.06
C VAL A 149 -1.44 -1.59 23.34
N PRO A 150 -0.65 -2.05 24.33
CA PRO A 150 -0.42 -1.32 25.57
C PRO A 150 0.54 -0.14 25.36
N THR A 151 0.10 1.05 25.77
CA THR A 151 0.89 2.29 25.82
C THR A 151 2.13 2.14 26.71
N LYS A 152 3.31 2.42 26.15
CA LYS A 152 4.55 2.63 26.93
C LYS A 152 4.47 3.96 27.69
N THR A 153 4.49 3.86 29.01
CA THR A 153 4.68 4.98 29.94
C THR A 153 6.03 5.67 29.69
N VAL A 154 6.01 6.97 29.45
CA VAL A 154 7.17 7.86 29.55
C VAL A 154 7.37 8.20 31.03
N ILE A 155 8.54 7.87 31.59
CA ILE A 155 9.02 8.48 32.85
C ILE A 155 10.36 9.14 32.55
N GLY A 156 10.39 10.46 32.70
CA GLY A 156 11.61 11.26 32.67
C GLY A 156 12.30 11.35 34.03
N ASN A 157 13.59 11.69 33.96
CA ASN A 157 14.46 12.26 34.99
C ASN A 157 14.85 11.40 36.20
N LEU A 158 16.11 10.95 36.23
CA LEU A 158 16.97 11.16 37.40
C LEU A 158 18.48 11.06 37.06
N ARG A 159 19.25 11.82 37.83
CA ARG A 159 20.61 12.34 37.59
C ARG A 159 21.73 11.30 37.54
N LEU A 160 22.79 11.69 36.83
CA LEU A 160 24.14 11.13 36.84
C LEU A 160 24.72 10.98 38.24
N ALA A 161 25.27 9.80 38.54
CA ALA A 161 26.41 9.64 39.44
C ALA A 161 27.26 8.45 38.95
N ASN A 162 28.46 8.77 38.46
CA ASN A 162 29.58 7.85 38.30
C ASN A 162 30.17 7.56 39.71
N PRO A 163 30.70 6.36 39.98
CA PRO A 163 32.16 6.33 40.07
C PRO A 163 32.81 5.04 39.53
N ALA A 164 33.89 5.27 38.77
CA ALA A 164 35.23 4.69 38.92
C ALA A 164 35.38 3.15 39.05
N PHE A 165 35.86 2.54 37.96
CA PHE A 165 37.18 1.88 37.85
C PHE A 165 37.75 1.10 39.06
N VAL A 166 37.77 -0.23 38.96
CA VAL A 166 38.86 -1.11 39.45
C VAL A 166 38.91 -2.39 38.58
N PRO A 167 40.05 -2.76 37.96
CA PRO A 167 40.31 -4.12 37.47
C PRO A 167 41.32 -4.86 38.37
N ALA A 168 41.11 -6.16 38.60
CA ALA A 168 42.10 -7.10 39.15
C ALA A 168 41.72 -8.53 38.68
N SER A 169 42.40 -9.14 37.71
CA SER A 169 43.67 -9.91 37.75
C SER A 169 43.61 -11.24 38.52
N HIS A 170 43.68 -12.35 37.76
CA HIS A 170 44.44 -13.61 37.96
C HIS A 170 44.46 -14.31 39.34
N GLN A 171 44.01 -15.58 39.43
CA GLN A 171 44.83 -16.84 39.37
C GLN A 171 44.11 -18.09 39.96
N ALA A 172 44.31 -19.22 39.26
CA ALA A 172 44.47 -20.62 39.70
C ALA A 172 43.70 -21.20 40.92
N ASN A 173 42.94 -22.28 40.68
CA ASN A 173 43.41 -23.67 40.89
C ASN A 173 42.54 -24.66 40.09
#